data_AF-A0A3C2C4W0-F1
#
_entry.id   AF-A0A3C2C4W0-F1
#
_cell.length_a   1.000
_cell.length_b   1.000
_cell.length_c   1.000
_cell.angle_alpha   90.00
_cell.angle_beta   90.00
_cell.angle_gamma   90.00
#
_symmetry.space_group_name_H-M   'P 1'
#
loop_
_entity.id
_entity.type
_entity.pdbx_description
1 polymer ?
#
loop_
_entity_poly.entity_id
_entity_poly.type
_entity_poly.pdbx_seq_one_letter_code
_entity_poly.pdbx_strand_id
1 'polypeptide(L)'
;MNCLKAWADLWVARIAEIYHLNYERLAVLDEPALFTAAQLRLESALESMLELIRSELEDHKLHWQQQKVLNSALKNWDGLTVFIDNPFVPMDNNLA
;
A
#
# COMPACT_ATOMS: atom_id res chain seq x y z
N MET A 1 -5.57 15.53 -21.63
CA MET A 1 -5.34 14.35 -20.79
C MET A 1 -5.19 14.84 -19.36
N ASN A 2 -6.13 14.54 -18.46
CA ASN A 2 -6.12 15.08 -17.10
C ASN A 2 -5.05 14.32 -16.27
N CYS A 3 -3.90 14.94 -16.02
CA CYS A 3 -2.74 14.32 -15.35
C CYS A 3 -3.11 13.71 -13.99
N LEU A 4 -4.12 14.27 -13.32
CA LEU A 4 -4.64 13.75 -12.05
C LEU A 4 -5.35 12.41 -12.19
N LYS A 5 -6.10 12.20 -13.27
CA LYS A 5 -6.80 10.91 -13.49
C LYS A 5 -5.78 9.81 -13.78
N ALA A 6 -4.84 10.05 -14.68
CA ALA A 6 -3.80 9.06 -14.99
C ALA A 6 -2.96 8.70 -13.76
N TRP A 7 -2.59 9.70 -12.96
CA TRP A 7 -1.90 9.49 -11.69
C TRP A 7 -2.75 8.68 -10.70
N ALA A 8 -4.03 9.01 -10.55
CA ALA A 8 -4.93 8.30 -9.65
C ALA A 8 -5.11 6.84 -10.08
N ASP A 9 -5.30 6.59 -11.38
CA ASP A 9 -5.43 5.24 -11.94
C ASP A 9 -4.16 4.39 -11.64
N LEU A 10 -2.97 4.98 -11.72
CA LEU A 10 -1.71 4.32 -11.35
C LEU A 10 -1.65 3.97 -9.86
N TRP A 11 -2.05 4.90 -8.98
CA TRP A 11 -2.08 4.63 -7.53
C TRP A 11 -3.12 3.60 -7.13
N VAL A 12 -4.29 3.59 -7.79
CA VAL A 12 -5.31 2.54 -7.60
C VAL A 12 -4.74 1.17 -7.97
N ALA A 13 -4.04 1.05 -9.10
CA ALA A 13 -3.43 -0.22 -9.52
C ALA A 13 -2.37 -0.70 -8.52
N ARG A 14 -1.53 0.20 -8.01
CA ARG A 14 -0.51 -0.14 -6.98
C ARG A 14 -1.15 -0.60 -5.68
N ILE A 15 -2.23 0.05 -5.24
CA ILE A 15 -2.97 -0.35 -4.05
C ILE A 15 -3.64 -1.71 -4.27
N ALA A 16 -4.22 -1.96 -5.45
CA ALA A 16 -4.82 -3.25 -5.80
C ALA A 16 -3.81 -4.41 -5.73
N GLU A 17 -2.54 -4.16 -6.08
CA GLU A 17 -1.47 -5.15 -5.91
C GLU A 17 -1.24 -5.51 -4.44
N ILE A 18 -1.27 -4.53 -3.52
CA ILE A 18 -1.16 -4.81 -2.08
C ILE A 18 -2.33 -5.68 -1.59
N TYR A 19 -3.56 -5.41 -2.07
CA TYR A 19 -4.70 -6.27 -1.78
C TYR A 19 -4.49 -7.70 -2.29
N HIS A 20 -3.97 -7.85 -3.50
CA HIS A 20 -3.68 -9.15 -4.10
C HIS A 20 -2.63 -9.92 -3.29
N LEU A 21 -1.51 -9.29 -2.96
CA LEU A 21 -0.46 -9.90 -2.14
C LEU A 21 -0.94 -10.27 -0.74
N ASN A 22 -1.76 -9.42 -0.11
CA ASN A 22 -2.34 -9.73 1.18
C ASN A 22 -3.32 -10.92 1.10
N TYR A 23 -4.12 -11.00 0.04
CA TYR A 23 -4.99 -12.15 -0.21
C TYR A 23 -4.18 -13.45 -0.37
N GLU A 24 -3.13 -13.44 -1.19
CA GLU A 24 -2.24 -14.61 -1.35
C GLU A 24 -1.62 -15.02 -0.03
N ARG A 25 -1.17 -14.05 0.79
CA ARG A 25 -0.59 -14.28 2.11
C ARG A 25 -1.58 -14.96 3.05
N LEU A 26 -2.82 -14.48 3.11
CA LEU A 26 -3.86 -15.04 3.99
C LEU A 26 -4.34 -16.42 3.52
N ALA A 27 -4.27 -16.72 2.22
CA ALA A 27 -4.63 -18.03 1.69
C ALA A 27 -3.73 -19.18 2.19
N VAL A 28 -2.52 -18.86 2.66
CA VAL A 28 -1.54 -19.82 3.17
C VAL A 28 -1.26 -19.63 4.67
N LEU A 29 -2.20 -19.05 5.43
CA LEU A 29 -2.03 -18.72 6.85
C LEU A 29 -1.62 -19.91 7.71
N ASP A 30 -2.12 -21.11 7.41
CA ASP A 30 -1.83 -22.36 8.13
C ASP A 30 -0.56 -23.08 7.63
N GLU A 31 0.16 -22.50 6.67
CA GLU A 31 1.37 -23.07 6.06
C GLU A 31 2.59 -22.17 6.33
N PRO A 32 3.31 -22.34 7.47
CA PRO A 32 4.29 -21.36 7.94
C PRO A 32 5.37 -20.96 6.92
N ALA A 33 5.90 -21.93 6.16
CA ALA A 33 6.94 -21.65 5.17
C ALA A 33 6.41 -20.81 3.98
N LEU A 34 5.19 -21.10 3.51
CA LEU A 34 4.55 -20.33 2.44
C LEU A 34 4.12 -18.95 2.94
N PHE A 35 3.59 -18.88 4.16
CA PHE A 35 3.23 -17.63 4.81
C PHE A 35 4.44 -16.70 4.95
N THR A 36 5.59 -17.20 5.43
CA THR A 36 6.81 -16.38 5.52
C THR A 36 7.23 -15.82 4.15
N ALA A 37 7.18 -16.64 3.09
CA ALA A 37 7.51 -16.16 1.75
C ALA A 37 6.50 -15.09 1.24
N ALA A 38 5.20 -15.29 1.47
CA ALA A 38 4.17 -14.32 1.09
C ALA A 38 4.22 -13.03 1.93
N GLN A 39 4.54 -13.14 3.23
CA GLN A 39 4.78 -12.02 4.14
C GLN A 39 5.91 -11.13 3.61
N LEU A 40 7.06 -11.71 3.29
CA LEU A 40 8.21 -10.96 2.75
C LEU A 40 7.88 -10.26 1.42
N ARG A 41 7.08 -10.88 0.55
CA ARG A 41 6.62 -10.26 -0.70
C ARG A 41 5.75 -9.02 -0.42
N LEU A 42 4.79 -9.14 0.51
CA LEU A 42 3.92 -8.04 0.91
C LEU A 42 4.72 -6.89 1.56
N GLU A 43 5.62 -7.21 2.49
CA GLU A 43 6.47 -6.22 3.15
C GLU A 43 7.35 -5.48 2.15
N SER A 44 7.98 -6.21 1.21
CA SER A 44 8.80 -5.59 0.16
C SER A 44 7.99 -4.67 -0.75
N ALA A 45 6.74 -5.03 -1.07
CA ALA A 45 5.87 -4.21 -1.90
C ALA A 45 5.42 -2.93 -1.17
N LEU A 46 5.17 -3.03 0.15
CA LEU A 46 4.84 -1.88 0.98
C LEU A 46 6.03 -0.94 1.17
N GLU A 47 7.24 -1.47 1.36
CA GLU A 47 8.44 -0.64 1.42
C GLU A 47 8.66 0.11 0.09
N SER A 48 8.53 -0.59 -1.05
CA SER A 48 8.61 0.04 -2.37
C SER A 48 7.55 1.12 -2.58
N MET A 49 6.33 0.92 -2.05
CA MET A 49 5.27 1.92 -2.08
C MET A 49 5.63 3.14 -1.23
N LEU A 50 6.18 2.94 -0.03
CA LEU A 50 6.62 4.02 0.85
C LEU A 50 7.75 4.85 0.24
N GLU A 51 8.73 4.19 -0.38
CA GLU A 51 9.81 4.85 -1.13
C GLU A 51 9.26 5.68 -2.29
N LEU A 52 8.29 5.14 -3.04
CA LEU A 52 7.64 5.87 -4.13
C LEU A 52 6.86 7.10 -3.64
N ILE A 53 6.14 6.99 -2.52
CA ILE A 53 5.46 8.14 -1.89
C ILE A 53 6.48 9.24 -1.58
N ARG A 54 7.60 8.88 -0.96
CA ARG A 54 8.68 9.83 -0.60
C ARG A 54 9.29 10.46 -1.86
N SER A 55 9.60 9.66 -2.87
CA SER A 55 10.18 10.13 -4.12
C SER A 55 9.25 11.07 -4.90
N GLU A 56 7.95 10.75 -5.00
CA GLU A 56 6.98 11.65 -5.67
C GLU A 56 6.84 12.98 -4.89
N LEU A 57 6.89 12.96 -3.55
CA LEU A 57 6.82 14.17 -2.72
C LEU A 57 8.05 15.09 -2.86
N GLU A 58 9.20 14.55 -3.31
CA GLU A 58 10.40 15.34 -3.61
C GLU A 58 10.31 16.07 -4.96
N ASP A 59 9.40 15.67 -5.86
CA ASP A 59 9.23 16.32 -7.16
C ASP A 59 8.52 17.68 -7.03
N HIS A 60 9.27 18.76 -7.27
CA HIS A 60 8.73 20.13 -7.27
C HIS A 60 7.64 20.40 -8.30
N LYS A 61 7.46 19.52 -9.30
CA LYS A 61 6.39 19.61 -10.30
C LYS A 61 5.14 18.83 -9.92
N LEU A 62 5.16 18.09 -8.80
CA LEU A 62 4.01 17.32 -8.33
C LEU A 62 2.82 18.24 -8.07
N HIS A 63 1.63 17.87 -8.55
CA HIS A 63 0.45 18.70 -8.39
C HIS A 63 0.01 18.76 -6.91
N TRP A 64 -0.43 19.92 -6.43
CA TRP A 64 -0.76 20.13 -5.01
C TRP A 64 -1.80 19.14 -4.45
N GLN A 65 -2.74 18.66 -5.27
CA GLN A 65 -3.71 17.63 -4.87
C GLN A 65 -3.04 16.27 -4.65
N GLN A 66 -2.08 15.90 -5.49
CA GLN A 66 -1.30 14.67 -5.34
C GLN A 66 -0.44 14.77 -4.07
N GLN A 67 0.24 15.91 -3.87
CA GLN A 67 0.99 16.18 -2.64
C GLN A 67 0.12 16.02 -1.39
N LYS A 68 -1.11 16.56 -1.39
CA LYS A 68 -2.03 16.43 -0.24
C LYS A 68 -2.36 14.97 0.06
N VAL A 69 -2.64 14.17 -0.97
CA VAL A 69 -2.95 12.73 -0.82
C VAL A 69 -1.74 11.96 -0.29
N LEU A 70 -0.57 12.16 -0.90
CA LEU A 70 0.67 11.46 -0.50
C LEU A 70 1.13 11.84 0.91
N ASN A 71 1.05 13.13 1.29
CA ASN A 71 1.33 13.55 2.66
C ASN A 71 0.36 12.94 3.67
N SER A 72 -0.92 12.80 3.32
CA SER A 72 -1.90 12.12 4.17
C SER A 72 -1.59 10.63 4.30
N ALA A 73 -1.20 9.96 3.22
CA ALA A 73 -0.80 8.56 3.26
C ALA A 73 0.45 8.38 4.14
N LEU A 74 1.49 9.19 3.94
CA LEU A 74 2.73 9.15 4.72
C LEU A 74 2.48 9.40 6.21
N LYS A 75 1.64 10.39 6.54
CA LYS A 75 1.29 10.71 7.94
C LYS A 75 0.58 9.56 8.66
N ASN A 76 -0.26 8.81 7.95
CA ASN A 76 -1.08 7.75 8.53
C ASN A 76 -0.53 6.34 8.21
N TRP A 77 0.69 6.24 7.68
CA TRP A 77 1.24 5.01 7.11
C TRP A 77 1.17 3.84 8.09
N ASP A 78 1.65 4.03 9.32
CA ASP A 78 1.64 3.00 10.36
C ASP A 78 0.24 2.44 10.62
N GLY A 79 -0.79 3.31 10.58
CA GLY A 79 -2.19 2.91 10.75
C GLY A 79 -2.76 2.18 9.53
N LEU A 80 -2.29 2.51 8.33
CA LEU A 80 -2.67 1.85 7.08
C LEU A 80 -2.03 0.46 6.93
N THR A 81 -0.96 0.17 7.67
CA THR A 81 -0.18 -1.08 7.56
C THR A 81 -0.29 -2.02 8.77
N VAL A 82 -1.19 -1.76 9.73
CA VAL A 82 -1.36 -2.59 10.96
C VAL A 82 -1.59 -4.08 10.66
N PHE A 83 -2.25 -4.39 9.54
CA PHE A 83 -2.58 -5.76 9.11
C PHE A 83 -1.36 -6.62 8.74
N ILE A 84 -0.18 -6.01 8.56
CA ILE A 84 1.09 -6.72 8.35
C ILE A 84 1.39 -7.56 9.60
N ASP A 85 1.43 -6.89 10.76
CA ASP A 85 1.77 -7.50 12.06
C ASP A 85 0.58 -8.23 12.69
N ASN A 86 -0.64 -7.87 12.28
CA ASN A 86 -1.88 -8.45 12.81
C ASN A 86 -2.75 -8.98 11.66
N PRO A 87 -2.52 -10.22 11.17
CA PRO A 87 -3.22 -10.78 9.99
C PRO A 87 -4.75 -10.85 10.12
N PHE A 88 -5.28 -10.83 11.35
CA PHE A 88 -6.72 -10.84 11.64
C PHE A 88 -7.37 -9.45 11.57
N VAL A 89 -6.59 -8.38 11.50
CA VAL A 89 -7.09 -7.03 11.23
C VAL A 89 -7.34 -6.91 9.72
N PRO A 90 -8.59 -6.63 9.28
CA PRO A 90 -8.87 -6.39 7.87
C PRO A 90 -8.02 -5.23 7.34
N MET A 91 -7.40 -5.41 6.17
CA MET A 91 -6.56 -4.39 5.53
C MET A 91 -7.30 -3.06 5.30
N ASP A 92 -8.59 -3.14 5.00
CA ASP A 92 -9.47 -2.01 4.74
C ASP A 92 -9.95 -1.29 6.01
N ASN A 93 -9.77 -1.89 7.19
CA ASN A 93 -10.16 -1.35 8.51
C ASN A 93 -11.55 -0.69 8.53
N ASN A 94 -12.47 -1.17 7.69
CA ASN A 94 -13.83 -0.68 7.61
C ASN A 94 -14.69 -1.52 8.57
N LEU A 95 -15.14 -0.90 9.66
CA LEU A 95 -16.28 -1.42 10.43
C LEU A 95 -17.54 -1.19 9.56
N ALA A 96 -17.90 -2.18 8.74
CA ALA A 96 -19.18 -2.21 8.02
C ALA A 96 -20.34 -2.46 8.98
#